data_AF-A0A967V7Z3-F1
#
_entry.id   AF-A0A967V7Z3-F1
#
_cell.length_a   1.000
_cell.length_b   1.000
_cell.length_c   1.000
_cell.angle_alpha   90.00
_cell.angle_beta   90.00
_cell.angle_gamma   90.00
#
_symmetry.space_group_name_H-M   'P 1'
#
loop_
_entity.id
_entity.type
_entity.pdbx_description
1 polymer ?
#
loop_
_entity_poly.entity_id
_entity_poly.type
_entity_poly.pdbx_seq_one_letter_code
_entity_poly.pdbx_strand_id
1 'polypeptide(L)'
;AHQRPAEVHGSLANFEAGLKSNDPNISPSMLYAYAALTSGIPYINGAPNLTVDIPAMVELADQCQVAIVGKDFKTGQTLMKTIL
;
A
#
# COMPACT_ATOMS: atom_id res chain seq x y z
N ALA A 1 0.91 10.01 11.33
CA ALA A 1 -0.10 9.36 12.19
C ALA A 1 -0.12 7.88 11.86
N HIS A 2 -0.02 7.01 12.86
CA HIS A 2 -0.03 5.56 12.66
C HIS A 2 -1.48 5.13 12.37
N GLN A 3 -1.80 4.94 11.09
CA GLN A 3 -3.14 4.54 10.66
C GLN A 3 -3.29 3.04 10.89
N ARG A 4 -4.45 2.61 11.40
CA ARG A 4 -4.77 1.19 11.58
C ARG A 4 -5.54 0.69 10.36
N PRO A 5 -5.41 -0.59 9.99
CA PRO A 5 -6.25 -1.18 8.95
C PRO A 5 -7.73 -1.03 9.29
N ALA A 6 -8.53 -0.67 8.30
CA ALA A 6 -9.98 -0.54 8.38
C ALA A 6 -10.65 -1.50 7.39
N GLU A 7 -11.98 -1.63 7.47
CA GLU A 7 -12.76 -2.53 6.60
C GLU A 7 -12.57 -2.23 5.10
N VAL A 8 -12.40 -0.94 4.76
CA VAL A 8 -12.13 -0.47 3.40
C VAL A 8 -10.80 -1.01 2.82
N HIS A 9 -9.87 -1.48 3.66
CA HIS A 9 -8.58 -2.03 3.24
C HIS A 9 -8.61 -3.55 3.02
N GLY A 10 -9.72 -4.22 3.38
CA GLY A 10 -9.80 -5.68 3.50
C GLY A 10 -9.94 -6.44 2.18
N SER A 11 -10.39 -5.79 1.11
CA SER A 11 -10.50 -6.37 -0.23
C SER A 11 -10.45 -5.27 -1.29
N LEU A 12 -10.12 -5.62 -2.53
CA LEU A 12 -10.15 -4.67 -3.63
C LEU A 12 -11.56 -4.10 -3.83
N ALA A 13 -12.59 -4.94 -3.75
CA ALA A 13 -13.99 -4.50 -3.89
C ALA A 13 -14.37 -3.45 -2.84
N ASN A 14 -13.98 -3.65 -1.57
CA ASN A 14 -14.22 -2.68 -0.50
C ASN A 14 -13.44 -1.39 -0.74
N PHE A 15 -12.20 -1.51 -1.19
CA PHE A 15 -11.34 -0.36 -1.47
C PHE A 15 -11.92 0.50 -2.59
N GLU A 16 -12.38 -0.10 -3.70
CA GLU A 16 -13.01 0.62 -4.80
C GLU A 16 -14.36 1.24 -4.44
N ALA A 17 -15.14 0.58 -3.58
CA ALA A 17 -16.34 1.19 -3.00
C ALA A 17 -15.97 2.42 -2.15
N GLY A 18 -14.90 2.32 -1.36
CA GLY A 18 -14.35 3.44 -0.58
C GLY A 18 -13.80 4.59 -1.44
N LEU A 19 -13.18 4.28 -2.59
CA LEU A 19 -12.75 5.30 -3.56
C LEU A 19 -13.95 6.09 -4.09
N LYS A 20 -15.06 5.40 -4.41
CA LYS A 20 -16.28 6.04 -4.91
C LYS A 20 -16.97 6.89 -3.84
N SER A 21 -16.90 6.50 -2.56
CA SER A 21 -17.52 7.22 -1.45
C SER A 21 -16.62 8.27 -0.79
N ASN A 22 -15.38 8.45 -1.26
CA ASN A 22 -14.36 9.28 -0.62
C ASN A 22 -14.09 8.90 0.85
N ASP A 23 -13.90 7.61 1.11
CA ASP A 23 -13.65 7.10 2.47
C ASP A 23 -12.39 7.77 3.09
N PRO A 24 -12.50 8.37 4.29
CA PRO A 24 -11.39 9.10 4.92
C PRO A 24 -10.22 8.20 5.33
N ASN A 25 -10.41 6.88 5.33
CA ASN A 25 -9.35 5.92 5.63
C ASN A 25 -8.49 5.57 4.40
N ILE A 26 -8.84 6.05 3.20
CA ILE A 26 -7.99 5.92 2.02
C ILE A 26 -7.01 7.10 2.01
N SER A 27 -5.73 6.79 2.24
CA SER A 27 -4.70 7.83 2.26
C SER A 27 -4.29 8.23 0.83
N PRO A 28 -3.75 9.45 0.64
CA PRO A 28 -3.23 9.86 -0.66
C PRO A 28 -2.17 8.92 -1.23
N SER A 29 -1.35 8.29 -0.39
CA SER A 29 -0.34 7.32 -0.85
C SER A 29 -0.98 6.04 -1.41
N MET A 30 -2.11 5.60 -0.85
CA MET A 30 -2.89 4.48 -1.40
C MET A 30 -3.50 4.84 -2.77
N LEU A 31 -3.90 6.10 -2.98
CA LEU A 31 -4.37 6.56 -4.29
C LEU A 31 -3.28 6.47 -5.36
N TYR A 32 -2.05 6.91 -5.03
CA TYR A 32 -0.92 6.80 -5.95
C TYR A 32 -0.55 5.34 -6.23
N ALA A 33 -0.57 4.46 -5.22
CA ALA A 33 -0.35 3.03 -5.42
C ALA A 33 -1.42 2.43 -6.32
N TYR A 34 -2.71 2.68 -6.05
CA TYR A 34 -3.81 2.22 -6.90
C TYR A 34 -3.65 2.68 -8.36
N ALA A 35 -3.33 3.95 -8.58
CA ALA A 35 -3.11 4.50 -9.92
C ALA A 35 -1.90 3.87 -10.64
N ALA A 36 -0.80 3.63 -9.93
CA ALA A 36 0.39 2.98 -10.50
C ALA A 36 0.07 1.53 -10.92
N LEU A 37 -0.57 0.76 -10.05
CA LEU A 37 -0.87 -0.65 -10.30
C LEU A 37 -1.87 -0.82 -11.44
N THR A 38 -2.94 -0.02 -11.47
CA THR A 38 -3.91 -0.01 -12.57
C THR A 38 -3.31 0.47 -13.90
N SER A 39 -2.21 1.22 -13.85
CA SER A 39 -1.44 1.62 -15.04
C SER A 39 -0.38 0.58 -15.47
N GLY A 40 -0.33 -0.58 -14.82
CA GLY A 40 0.68 -1.61 -15.13
C GLY A 40 2.09 -1.28 -14.63
N ILE A 41 2.23 -0.32 -13.70
CA ILE A 41 3.52 0.16 -13.20
C ILE A 41 3.80 -0.43 -11.81
N PRO A 42 4.94 -1.12 -11.61
CA PRO A 42 5.35 -1.60 -10.30
C PRO A 42 5.49 -0.46 -9.27
N TYR A 43 5.16 -0.74 -8.00
CA TYR A 43 5.18 0.26 -6.94
C TYR A 43 6.08 -0.16 -5.77
N ILE A 44 6.91 0.76 -5.29
CA ILE A 44 7.80 0.54 -4.13
C ILE A 44 7.44 1.51 -3.00
N ASN A 45 7.03 0.98 -1.85
CA ASN A 45 6.73 1.77 -0.66
C ASN A 45 7.96 1.89 0.26
N GLY A 46 8.71 2.99 0.12
CA GLY A 46 9.86 3.28 0.99
C GLY A 46 9.52 3.87 2.35
N ALA A 47 8.26 4.24 2.58
CA ALA A 47 7.80 4.86 3.83
C ALA A 47 7.18 3.83 4.78
N PRO A 48 7.10 4.11 6.10
CA PRO A 48 6.54 3.18 7.09
C PRO A 48 4.99 3.11 7.11
N ASN A 49 4.31 3.71 6.12
CA ASN A 49 2.85 3.76 6.06
C ASN A 49 2.23 2.46 5.49
N LEU A 50 0.92 2.27 5.68
CA LEU A 50 0.20 1.05 5.27
C LEU A 50 0.02 0.88 3.76
N THR A 51 0.44 1.84 2.93
CA THR A 51 0.07 1.96 1.50
C THR A 51 -0.13 0.64 0.76
N VAL A 52 0.93 -0.17 0.63
CA VAL A 52 0.90 -1.48 -0.05
C VAL A 52 0.81 -2.66 0.93
N ASP A 53 0.78 -2.37 2.22
CA ASP A 53 0.73 -3.33 3.33
C ASP A 53 -0.73 -3.50 3.78
N ILE A 54 -1.63 -3.69 2.81
CA ILE A 54 -3.06 -3.94 3.00
C ILE A 54 -3.56 -5.01 2.02
N PRO A 55 -4.54 -5.87 2.41
CA PRO A 55 -5.06 -6.92 1.55
C PRO A 55 -5.54 -6.42 0.17
N ALA A 56 -6.22 -5.28 0.12
CA ALA A 56 -6.73 -4.70 -1.13
C ALA A 56 -5.63 -4.42 -2.17
N MET A 57 -4.45 -3.97 -1.76
CA MET A 57 -3.35 -3.69 -2.69
C MET A 57 -2.66 -4.96 -3.18
N VAL A 58 -2.60 -6.00 -2.33
CA VAL A 58 -2.08 -7.32 -2.73
C VAL A 58 -2.98 -7.91 -3.81
N GLU A 59 -4.29 -7.90 -3.57
CA GLU A 59 -5.28 -8.38 -4.54
C GLU A 59 -5.21 -7.61 -5.86
N LEU A 60 -5.07 -6.28 -5.82
CA LEU A 60 -4.91 -5.46 -7.02
C LEU A 60 -3.62 -5.77 -7.78
N ALA A 61 -2.50 -5.93 -7.07
CA ALA A 61 -1.22 -6.24 -7.69
C ALA A 61 -1.25 -7.61 -8.39
N ASP A 62 -1.90 -8.60 -7.76
CA ASP A 62 -2.14 -9.92 -8.35
C ASP A 62 -3.04 -9.82 -9.59
N GLN A 63 -4.14 -9.05 -9.55
CA GLN A 63 -5.01 -8.90 -10.71
C GLN A 63 -4.33 -8.18 -11.88
N CYS A 64 -3.57 -7.12 -11.59
CA CYS A 64 -2.84 -6.34 -12.60
C CYS A 64 -1.52 -6.99 -13.05
N GLN A 65 -1.10 -8.10 -12.40
CA GLN A 65 0.17 -8.79 -12.67
C GLN A 65 1.39 -7.86 -12.57
N VAL A 66 1.42 -7.02 -11.54
CA VAL A 66 2.48 -6.03 -11.29
C VAL A 66 3.09 -6.22 -9.91
N ALA A 67 4.38 -5.97 -9.78
CA ALA A 67 5.08 -6.14 -8.51
C ALA A 67 4.82 -4.97 -7.54
N ILE A 68 4.58 -5.30 -6.27
CA ILE A 68 4.61 -4.37 -5.14
C ILE A 68 5.73 -4.75 -4.18
N VAL A 69 6.44 -3.75 -3.64
CA VAL A 69 7.55 -3.96 -2.69
C VAL A 69 7.43 -2.97 -1.54
N GLY A 70 7.76 -3.41 -0.31
CA GLY A 70 7.76 -2.55 0.88
C GLY A 70 7.53 -3.34 2.17
N LYS A 71 7.44 -2.67 3.33
CA LYS A 71 7.53 -1.21 3.55
C LYS A 71 8.76 -0.82 4.37
N ASP A 72 8.99 0.49 4.47
CA ASP A 72 10.03 1.14 5.29
C ASP A 72 11.47 0.77 4.90
N PHE A 73 12.16 1.69 4.22
CA PHE A 73 13.53 1.42 3.80
C PHE A 73 14.46 1.22 4.98
N LYS A 74 15.09 0.04 5.01
CA LYS A 74 16.08 -0.30 6.02
C LYS A 74 17.42 0.37 5.72
N THR A 75 17.58 1.57 6.24
CA THR A 75 18.79 2.39 6.11
C THR A 75 19.45 2.64 7.47
N GLY A 76 20.66 3.22 7.46
CA GLY A 76 21.33 3.78 8.65
C GLY A 76 21.29 2.89 9.88
N GLN A 77 20.61 3.36 10.94
CA GLN A 77 20.53 2.67 12.23
C GLN A 77 19.87 1.29 12.13
N THR A 78 18.75 1.15 11.40
CA THR A 78 18.01 -0.11 11.31
C THR A 78 18.81 -1.17 10.55
N LEU A 79 19.60 -0.74 9.55
CA LEU A 79 20.54 -1.61 8.86
C LEU A 79 21.60 -2.14 9.83
N MET A 80 22.27 -1.26 10.58
CA MET A 80 23.32 -1.66 11.54
C MET A 80 22.79 -2.62 12.60
N LYS A 81 21.58 -2.39 13.14
CA LYS A 81 20.96 -3.31 14.11
C LYS A 81 20.65 -4.70 13.57
N THR A 82 20.49 -4.87 12.25
CA THR A 82 20.26 -6.20 11.68
C THR A 82 21.56 -6.95 11.39
N ILE A 83 22.67 -6.22 11.27
CA ILE A 83 23.99 -6.79 10.94
C ILE A 83 24.75 -7.20 12.20
N LEU A 84 24.63 -6.41 13.27
CA LEU A 84 25.22 -6.65 14.59
C LEU A 84 24.42 -7.68 15.38
#